data_AF-A0A2M6P1Y9-F1
#
_entry.id   AF-A0A2M6P1Y9-F1
#
_cell.length_a   1.000
_cell.length_b   1.000
_cell.length_c   1.000
_cell.angle_alpha   90.00
_cell.angle_beta   90.00
_cell.angle_gamma   90.00
#
_symmetry.space_group_name_H-M   'P 1'
#
loop_
_entity.id
_entity.type
_entity.pdbx_description
1 polymer ?
#
loop_
_entity_poly.entity_id
_entity_poly.type
_entity_poly.pdbx_seq_one_letter_code
_entity_poly.pdbx_strand_id
1 'polypeptide(L)' 'MPQDNLIKLESEGNTDGHGKGHIRFTHKNKKKLKERLRLRKYNPIINDQTWYKETK' A
#
# COMPACT_ATOMS: atom_id res chain seq x y z
N MET A 1 6.35 15.16 -13.44
CA MET A 1 4.96 15.59 -13.14
C MET A 1 4.52 14.96 -11.81
N PRO A 2 3.56 15.55 -11.08
CA PRO A 2 3.11 15.01 -9.79
C PRO A 2 2.58 13.56 -9.88
N GLN A 3 1.97 13.15 -11.00
CA GLN A 3 1.50 11.77 -11.19
C GLN A 3 2.62 10.72 -11.36
N ASP A 4 3.83 11.09 -11.81
CA ASP A 4 4.89 10.10 -12.12
C ASP A 4 5.40 9.34 -10.88
N ASN A 5 5.25 9.97 -9.72
CA ASN A 5 5.66 9.43 -8.42
C ASN A 5 4.50 8.79 -7.66
N LEU A 6 3.28 8.84 -8.19
CA LEU A 6 2.12 8.21 -7.56
C LEU A 6 2.24 6.69 -7.66
N ILE A 7 2.06 6.02 -6.55
CA ILE A 7 2.10 4.57 -6.43
C ILE A 7 0.87 4.07 -5.69
N LYS A 8 0.43 2.86 -6.03
CA LYS A 8 -0.68 2.17 -5.36
C LYS A 8 -0.12 1.24 -4.30
N LEU A 9 -0.71 1.30 -3.11
CA LEU A 9 -0.44 0.41 -2.00
C LEU A 9 -1.68 -0.45 -1.79
N GLU A 10 -1.54 -1.76 -2.00
CA GLU A 10 -2.63 -2.72 -1.84
C GLU A 10 -2.49 -3.47 -0.51
N SER A 11 -3.58 -3.56 0.25
CA SER A 11 -3.64 -4.33 1.49
C SER A 11 -3.59 -5.83 1.21
N GLU A 12 -2.72 -6.54 1.93
CA GLU A 12 -2.64 -8.00 1.89
C GLU A 12 -3.85 -8.69 2.55
N GLY A 13 -4.60 -7.96 3.38
CA GLY A 13 -5.67 -8.50 4.22
C GLY A 13 -5.14 -9.16 5.50
N ASN A 14 -6.08 -9.62 6.35
CA ASN A 14 -5.75 -10.47 7.51
C ASN A 14 -5.73 -11.95 7.13
N THR A 15 -5.39 -12.80 8.10
CA THR A 15 -5.31 -14.27 7.97
C THR A 15 -6.57 -14.89 7.34
N ASP A 16 -7.73 -14.31 7.61
CA ASP A 16 -9.03 -14.75 7.08
C ASP A 16 -9.37 -14.16 5.70
N GLY A 17 -8.46 -13.42 5.07
CA GLY A 17 -8.64 -12.82 3.74
C GLY A 17 -9.52 -11.56 3.72
N HIS A 18 -10.12 -11.18 4.84
CA HIS A 18 -10.88 -9.93 4.96
C HIS A 18 -9.98 -8.70 4.75
N GLY A 19 -10.52 -7.66 4.12
CA GLY A 19 -9.84 -6.38 3.85
C GLY A 19 -8.66 -6.43 2.87
N LYS A 20 -8.50 -7.53 2.12
CA LYS A 20 -7.64 -7.61 0.94
C LYS A 20 -8.20 -6.72 -0.18
N GLY A 21 -7.31 -6.04 -0.91
CA GLY A 21 -7.71 -5.19 -2.05
C GLY A 21 -8.06 -3.73 -1.68
N HIS A 22 -7.95 -3.33 -0.41
CA HIS A 22 -8.00 -1.90 -0.08
C HIS A 22 -6.77 -1.18 -0.64
N ILE A 23 -7.00 -0.15 -1.46
CA ILE A 23 -5.96 0.60 -2.16
C ILE A 23 -5.74 1.95 -1.49
N ARG A 24 -4.49 2.26 -1.16
CA ARG A 24 -4.04 3.58 -0.76
C ARG A 24 -3.13 4.15 -1.84
N PHE A 25 -3.29 5.42 -2.14
CA PHE A 25 -2.37 6.14 -3.02
C PHE A 25 -1.34 6.88 -2.18
N THR A 26 -0.07 6.77 -2.56
CA THR A 26 1.00 7.55 -1.96
C THR A 26 1.99 8.00 -3.02
N HIS A 27 2.81 8.99 -2.67
CA HIS A 27 3.90 9.42 -3.52
C HIS A 27 5.21 8.78 -3.06
N LYS A 28 5.98 8.27 -4.00
CA LYS A 28 7.30 7.71 -3.76
C LYS A 28 8.31 8.34 -4.69
N ASN A 29 9.45 8.74 -4.14
CA ASN A 29 10.58 9.17 -4.96
C ASN A 29 11.33 7.94 -5.52
N LYS A 30 10.96 7.55 -6.74
CA LYS A 30 11.54 6.39 -7.45
C LYS A 30 13.05 6.49 -7.69
N LYS A 31 13.63 7.71 -7.68
CA LYS A 31 15.08 7.92 -7.86
C LYS A 31 15.87 7.52 -6.62
N LYS A 32 15.36 7.85 -5.43
CA LYS A 32 16.03 7.55 -4.14
C LYS A 32 15.71 6.16 -3.63
N LEU A 33 14.48 5.69 -3.83
CA LEU A 33 14.02 4.41 -3.29
C LEU A 33 13.57 3.51 -4.45
N LYS A 34 14.44 2.60 -4.88
CA LYS A 34 14.18 1.68 -5.99
C LYS A 34 13.40 0.42 -5.54
N GLU A 35 13.51 0.06 -4.27
CA GLU A 35 12.89 -1.15 -3.71
C GLU A 35 11.39 -0.98 -3.51
N ARG A 36 10.62 -2.07 -3.65
CA ARG A 36 9.17 -2.07 -3.42
C ARG A 36 8.86 -1.74 -1.95
N LEU A 37 8.01 -0.74 -1.73
CA LEU A 37 7.56 -0.37 -0.39
C LEU A 37 6.61 -1.42 0.17
N ARG A 38 6.87 -1.83 1.41
CA ARG A 38 5.94 -2.60 2.22
C ARG A 38 5.76 -1.87 3.54
N LEU A 39 4.52 -1.45 3.82
CA LEU A 39 4.22 -0.57 4.95
C LEU A 39 3.08 -1.16 5.78
N ARG A 40 3.21 -1.13 7.10
CA ARG A 40 2.10 -1.44 8.00
C ARG A 40 1.23 -0.19 8.17
N LYS A 41 -0.04 -0.27 7.77
CA LYS A 41 -0.98 0.85 7.84
C LYS A 41 -2.35 0.35 8.30
N TYR A 42 -3.14 1.26 8.87
CA TYR A 42 -4.50 0.97 9.27
C TYR A 42 -5.39 0.64 8.06
N ASN A 43 -6.18 -0.41 8.16
CA ASN A 43 -7.19 -0.79 7.19
C ASN A 43 -8.59 -0.52 7.76
N PRO A 44 -9.36 0.43 7.18
CA PRO A 44 -10.68 0.77 7.70
C PRO A 44 -11.73 -0.34 7.49
N ILE A 45 -11.46 -1.35 6.65
CA ILE A 45 -12.40 -2.45 6.41
C ILE A 45 -12.40 -3.44 7.59
N ILE A 46 -11.22 -3.70 8.15
CA ILE A 46 -11.03 -4.68 9.25
C ILE A 46 -10.90 -3.96 10.61
N ASN A 47 -10.76 -2.63 10.58
CA ASN A 47 -10.42 -1.80 11.73
C ASN A 47 -9.11 -2.23 12.44
N ASP A 48 -8.13 -2.72 11.68
CA ASP A 48 -6.86 -3.20 12.20
C ASP A 48 -5.68 -2.79 11.28
N GLN A 49 -4.45 -2.91 11.77
CA GLN A 49 -3.24 -2.61 11.01
C GLN A 49 -2.82 -3.79 10.13
N THR A 50 -2.91 -3.60 8.82
CA THR A 50 -2.48 -4.61 7.84
C THR A 50 -1.21 -4.19 7.11
N TRP A 51 -0.55 -5.16 6.49
CA TRP A 51 0.57 -4.91 5.58
C TRP A 51 0.03 -4.49 4.22
N TYR A 52 0.57 -3.38 3.71
CA TYR A 52 0.31 -2.89 2.37
C TYR A 52 1.56 -3.05 1.51
N LYS A 53 1.38 -3.60 0.32
CA LYS A 53 2.43 -3.79 -0.69
C LYS A 53 2.27 -2.79 -1.82
N GLU A 54 3.39 -2.27 -2.31
CA GLU A 54 3.42 -1.45 -3.53
C GLU A 54 3.06 -2.30 -4.76
N THR A 55 1.91 -1.97 -5.35
CA THR A 55 1.43 -2.51 -6.62
C THR A 55 1.73 -1.49 -7.72
N LYS A 56 2.13 -2.00 -8.88
CA LYS A 56 2.65 -1.21 -10.01
C LYS A 56 1.54 -0.49 -10.77
#